data_AF-A0A381S2L6-F1
#
_entry.id   AF-A0A381S2L6-F1
#
_cell.length_a   1.000
_cell.length_b   1.000
_cell.length_c   1.000
_cell.angle_alpha   90.00
_cell.angle_beta   90.00
_cell.angle_gamma   90.00
#
_symmetry.space_group_name_H-M   'P 1'
#
loop_
_entity.id
_entity.type
_entity.pdbx_description
1 polymer ?
#
loop_
_entity_poly.entity_id
_entity_poly.type
_entity_poly.pdbx_seq_one_letter_code
_entity_poly.pdbx_strand_id
1 'polypeptide(L)'
;MSRTEGVRRLQPGQVTFVVMSDAASREPHRLIAATIGLAIPRDPKVHGYLSEHHSYGENEETAGDYAEELAAEMLATALDLDFDPDKSWDEKKEVYRLSNQIVNTRNVTQSAVGDKQGRWTTVIAAAVLVG
;
A
#
# COMPACT_ATOMS: atom_id res chain seq x y z
N MET A 1 -10.36 5.47 -13.03
CA MET A 1 -10.05 4.36 -13.96
C MET A 1 -10.23 3.04 -13.24
N SER A 2 -10.83 2.04 -13.87
CA SER A 2 -10.96 0.69 -13.29
C SER A 2 -9.69 -0.14 -13.52
N ARG A 3 -9.44 -1.17 -12.70
CA ARG A 3 -8.33 -2.11 -12.92
C ARG A 3 -8.37 -2.74 -14.32
N THR A 4 -9.55 -3.17 -14.77
CA THR A 4 -9.75 -3.78 -16.09
C THR A 4 -9.38 -2.84 -17.23
N GLU A 5 -9.73 -1.55 -17.10
CA GLU A 5 -9.36 -0.54 -18.09
C GLU A 5 -7.84 -0.31 -18.12
N GLY A 6 -7.20 -0.23 -16.95
CA GLY A 6 -5.75 -0.05 -16.86
C GLY A 6 -4.95 -1.21 -17.47
N VAL A 7 -5.38 -2.46 -17.23
CA VAL A 7 -4.73 -3.65 -17.83
C VAL A 7 -4.80 -3.63 -19.35
N ARG A 8 -5.89 -3.12 -19.95
CA ARG A 8 -6.02 -3.02 -21.41
C ARG A 8 -5.04 -2.04 -22.05
N ARG A 9 -4.44 -1.13 -21.27
CA ARG A 9 -3.44 -0.18 -21.76
C ARG A 9 -2.02 -0.74 -21.77
N LEU A 10 -1.80 -1.89 -21.12
CA LEU A 10 -0.50 -2.54 -21.05
C LEU A 10 -0.27 -3.44 -22.28
N GLN A 11 0.97 -3.44 -22.76
CA GLN A 11 1.42 -4.32 -23.84
C GLN A 11 2.51 -5.30 -23.35
N PRO A 12 2.54 -6.55 -23.84
CA PRO A 12 3.62 -7.48 -23.52
C PRO A 12 5.00 -6.88 -23.87
N GLY A 13 5.94 -6.94 -22.92
CA GLY A 13 7.30 -6.40 -23.08
C GLY A 13 7.44 -4.88 -22.86
N GLN A 14 6.33 -4.18 -22.53
CA GLN A 14 6.37 -2.76 -22.24
C GLN A 14 7.15 -2.46 -20.95
N VAL A 15 7.97 -1.41 -20.99
CA VAL A 15 8.55 -0.80 -19.79
C VAL A 15 7.55 0.19 -19.22
N THR A 16 7.20 0.03 -17.95
CA THR A 16 6.22 0.89 -17.25
C THR A 16 6.74 1.25 -15.86
N PHE A 17 6.26 2.37 -15.33
CA PHE A 17 6.53 2.74 -13.94
C PHE A 17 5.63 1.92 -13.01
N VAL A 18 6.21 1.41 -11.94
CA VAL A 18 5.55 0.57 -10.95
C VAL A 18 6.15 0.83 -9.57
N VAL A 19 5.29 0.86 -8.55
CA VAL A 19 5.69 0.67 -7.14
C VAL A 19 5.20 -0.72 -6.75
N MET A 20 6.07 -1.54 -6.19
CA MET A 20 5.79 -2.96 -5.97
C MET A 20 6.38 -3.43 -4.65
N SER A 21 5.59 -4.19 -3.92
CA SER A 21 6.04 -4.97 -2.77
C SER A 21 5.98 -6.45 -3.14
N ASP A 22 6.99 -7.21 -2.75
CA ASP A 22 7.00 -8.66 -2.84
C ASP A 22 7.52 -9.29 -1.55
N ALA A 23 6.96 -10.46 -1.23
CA ALA A 23 7.46 -11.30 -0.15
C ALA A 23 7.48 -12.75 -0.62
N ALA A 24 8.49 -13.48 -0.15
CA ALA A 24 8.69 -14.87 -0.51
C ALA A 24 9.16 -15.69 0.67
N SER A 25 8.68 -16.92 0.77
CA SER A 25 9.16 -17.87 1.77
C SER A 25 9.03 -19.30 1.31
N ARG A 26 9.92 -20.15 1.83
CA ARG A 26 9.80 -21.63 1.80
C ARG A 26 9.64 -22.22 3.20
N GLU A 27 9.44 -21.40 4.21
CA GLU A 27 9.15 -21.85 5.57
C GLU A 27 7.70 -22.36 5.60
N PRO A 28 7.47 -23.65 5.89
CA PRO A 28 6.11 -24.17 6.01
C PRO A 28 5.32 -23.36 7.02
N HIS A 29 4.06 -23.04 6.68
CA HIS A 29 3.13 -22.30 7.53
C HIS A 29 3.50 -20.83 7.82
N ARG A 30 4.56 -20.29 7.22
CA ARG A 30 4.89 -18.87 7.35
C ARG A 30 3.83 -18.01 6.68
N LEU A 31 3.15 -17.17 7.46
CA LEU A 31 2.29 -16.13 6.89
C LEU A 31 3.17 -15.01 6.33
N ILE A 32 2.98 -14.69 5.05
CA ILE A 32 3.66 -13.61 4.33
C ILE A 32 2.61 -12.67 3.73
N ALA A 33 2.92 -11.37 3.68
CA ALA A 33 2.09 -10.37 3.03
C ALA A 33 2.95 -9.39 2.22
N ALA A 34 2.39 -8.91 1.12
CA ALA A 34 2.91 -7.79 0.35
C ALA A 34 1.77 -6.82 0.08
N THR A 35 2.03 -5.53 0.28
CA THR A 35 1.02 -4.47 0.24
C THR A 35 1.56 -3.24 -0.47
N ILE A 36 0.68 -2.57 -1.22
CA ILE A 36 0.85 -1.18 -1.64
C ILE A 36 -0.24 -0.31 -1.03
N GLY A 37 0.14 0.80 -0.40
CA GLY A 37 -0.75 1.85 0.08
C GLY A 37 -0.79 3.05 -0.89
N LEU A 38 -1.88 3.80 -0.87
CA LEU A 38 -2.14 4.97 -1.70
C LEU A 38 -2.84 6.05 -0.87
N ALA A 39 -2.36 7.28 -0.95
CA ALA A 39 -3.02 8.46 -0.41
C ALA A 39 -3.18 9.55 -1.49
N ILE A 40 -4.40 10.07 -1.63
CA ILE A 40 -4.75 11.11 -2.61
C ILE A 40 -5.15 12.40 -1.89
N PRO A 41 -4.48 13.54 -2.18
CA PRO A 41 -4.85 14.84 -1.61
C PRO A 41 -6.18 15.35 -2.15
N ARG A 42 -6.75 16.36 -1.47
CA ARG A 42 -7.93 17.09 -1.93
C ARG A 42 -7.63 17.93 -3.15
N ASP A 43 -6.52 18.66 -3.13
CA ASP A 43 -6.12 19.50 -4.25
C ASP A 43 -5.58 18.61 -5.38
N PRO A 44 -6.25 18.55 -6.54
CA PRO A 44 -5.78 17.76 -7.68
C PRO A 44 -4.47 18.28 -8.29
N LYS A 45 -4.00 19.47 -7.89
CA LYS A 45 -2.70 20.01 -8.30
C LYS A 45 -1.53 19.43 -7.50
N VAL A 46 -1.80 18.81 -6.35
CA VAL A 46 -0.79 18.17 -5.51
C VAL A 46 -0.72 16.68 -5.87
N HIS A 47 0.49 16.13 -5.88
CA HIS A 47 0.69 14.71 -6.13
C HIS A 47 0.24 13.86 -4.93
N GLY A 48 -0.23 12.64 -5.22
CA GLY A 48 -0.49 11.64 -4.18
C GLY A 48 0.78 10.89 -3.78
N TYR A 49 0.66 10.05 -2.76
CA TYR A 49 1.73 9.19 -2.27
C TYR A 49 1.38 7.72 -2.43
N LEU A 50 2.38 6.91 -2.75
CA LEU A 50 2.35 5.46 -2.72
C LEU A 50 3.33 5.00 -1.65
N SER A 51 2.99 3.92 -0.95
CA SER A 51 3.85 3.23 0.01
C SER A 51 3.92 1.75 -0.31
N GLU A 52 4.99 1.10 0.07
CA GLU A 52 5.18 -0.34 -0.05
C GLU A 52 5.46 -0.96 1.31
N HIS A 53 4.88 -2.13 1.57
CA HIS A 53 5.11 -2.89 2.80
C HIS A 53 5.15 -4.38 2.49
N HIS A 54 6.14 -5.07 3.01
CA HIS A 54 6.18 -6.53 3.01
C HIS A 54 6.35 -7.00 4.44
N SER A 55 5.67 -8.07 4.81
CA SER A 55 5.66 -8.50 6.19
C SER A 55 5.48 -9.99 6.36
N TYR A 56 5.72 -10.41 7.60
CA TYR A 56 5.74 -11.79 8.01
C TYR A 56 4.97 -11.93 9.32
N GLY A 57 3.97 -12.78 9.35
CA GLY A 57 3.11 -12.96 10.53
C GLY A 57 1.98 -11.94 10.65
N GLU A 58 1.86 -10.99 9.72
CA GLU A 58 0.72 -10.08 9.62
C GLU A 58 -0.33 -10.64 8.66
N ASN A 59 -1.60 -10.45 8.99
CA ASN A 59 -2.71 -10.78 8.10
C ASN A 59 -2.91 -9.67 7.04
N GLU A 60 -3.81 -9.91 6.09
CA GLU A 60 -4.09 -8.99 4.99
C GLU A 60 -4.55 -7.60 5.46
N GLU A 61 -5.36 -7.54 6.52
CA GLU A 61 -5.90 -6.30 7.08
C GLU A 61 -4.80 -5.49 7.76
N THR A 62 -4.01 -6.08 8.66
CA THR A 62 -2.92 -5.40 9.37
C THR A 62 -1.86 -4.88 8.41
N ALA A 63 -1.43 -5.70 7.44
CA ALA A 63 -0.45 -5.28 6.45
C ALA A 63 -1.03 -4.21 5.49
N GLY A 64 -2.32 -4.30 5.20
CA GLY A 64 -3.10 -3.34 4.40
C GLY A 64 -3.16 -1.96 5.05
N ASP A 65 -3.65 -1.93 6.28
CA ASP A 65 -3.77 -0.74 7.11
C ASP A 65 -2.39 -0.08 7.26
N TYR A 66 -1.36 -0.82 7.64
CA TYR A 66 -0.02 -0.25 7.81
C TYR A 66 0.49 0.50 6.56
N ALA A 67 0.34 -0.10 5.36
CA ALA A 67 0.78 0.57 4.15
C ALA A 67 -0.08 1.79 3.81
N GLU A 68 -1.41 1.68 3.93
CA GLU A 68 -2.32 2.80 3.69
C GLU A 68 -2.00 4.00 4.58
N GLU A 69 -1.69 3.71 5.84
CA GLU A 69 -1.35 4.66 6.88
C GLU A 69 0.00 5.32 6.63
N LEU A 70 1.01 4.53 6.24
CA LEU A 70 2.30 5.04 5.80
C LEU A 70 2.15 6.00 4.61
N ALA A 71 1.31 5.69 3.61
CA ALA A 71 1.05 6.59 2.49
C ALA A 71 0.40 7.90 2.93
N ALA A 72 -0.55 7.84 3.88
CA ALA A 72 -1.21 9.01 4.44
C ALA A 72 -0.24 9.89 5.26
N GLU A 73 0.63 9.28 6.08
CA GLU A 73 1.67 9.96 6.85
C GLU A 73 2.67 10.69 5.94
N MET A 74 3.12 10.04 4.87
CA MET A 74 4.02 10.65 3.89
C MET A 74 3.36 11.86 3.21
N LEU A 75 2.09 11.74 2.80
CA LEU A 75 1.34 12.85 2.20
C LEU A 75 1.12 13.99 3.19
N ALA A 76 0.76 13.69 4.44
CA ALA A 76 0.54 14.70 5.47
C ALA A 76 1.82 15.49 5.76
N THR A 77 2.96 14.80 5.86
CA THR A 77 4.27 15.43 6.02
C THR A 77 4.59 16.36 4.83
N ALA A 78 4.28 15.94 3.60
CA ALA A 78 4.48 16.75 2.41
C ALA A 78 3.57 17.99 2.34
N LEU A 79 2.42 17.94 3.02
CA LEU A 79 1.46 19.03 3.14
C LEU A 79 1.71 19.93 4.36
N ASP A 80 2.79 19.69 5.11
CA ASP A 80 3.15 20.43 6.34
C ASP A 80 2.02 20.40 7.38
N LEU A 81 1.33 19.27 7.50
CA LEU A 81 0.31 19.06 8.53
C LEU A 81 1.00 18.69 9.85
N ASP A 82 0.70 19.44 10.91
CA ASP A 82 1.26 19.23 12.26
C ASP A 82 1.03 17.78 12.73
N PHE A 83 2.13 17.01 12.74
CA PHE A 83 2.15 15.64 13.23
C PHE A 83 2.69 15.61 14.64
N ASP A 84 1.86 15.18 15.58
CA ASP A 84 2.29 14.89 16.93
C ASP A 84 2.73 13.41 16.99
N PRO A 85 4.04 13.13 17.08
CA PRO A 85 4.55 11.76 17.05
C PRO A 85 4.10 10.93 18.25
N ASP A 86 3.75 11.59 19.36
CA ASP A 86 3.36 10.96 20.62
C ASP A 86 1.89 10.49 20.62
N LYS A 87 1.09 10.86 19.61
CA LYS A 87 -0.29 10.42 19.48
C LYS A 87 -0.39 8.95 19.08
N SER A 88 -1.41 8.28 19.63
CA SER A 88 -1.78 6.93 19.25
C SER A 88 -2.30 6.86 17.81
N TRP A 89 -2.33 5.64 17.29
CA TRP A 89 -2.76 5.37 15.92
C TRP A 89 -4.17 5.92 15.62
N ASP A 90 -5.14 5.65 16.50
CA ASP A 90 -6.52 6.10 16.34
C ASP A 90 -6.63 7.63 16.35
N GLU A 91 -5.82 8.30 17.17
CA GLU A 91 -5.78 9.76 17.26
C GLU A 91 -5.20 10.38 15.98
N LYS A 92 -4.19 9.75 15.36
CA LYS A 92 -3.63 10.18 14.08
C LYS A 92 -4.65 10.03 12.94
N LYS A 93 -5.39 8.92 12.92
CA LYS A 93 -6.45 8.66 11.92
C LYS A 93 -7.56 9.71 11.97
N GLU A 94 -7.95 10.14 13.16
CA GLU A 94 -8.91 11.23 13.36
C GLU A 94 -8.35 12.58 12.89
N VAL A 95 -7.08 12.91 13.19
CA VAL A 95 -6.46 14.17 12.70
C VAL A 95 -6.45 14.22 11.16
N TYR A 96 -6.15 13.12 10.47
CA TYR A 96 -6.19 13.08 9.01
C TYR A 96 -7.59 13.33 8.46
N ARG A 97 -8.60 12.64 9.02
CA ARG A 97 -10.01 12.84 8.66
C ARG A 97 -10.47 14.27 8.91
N LEU A 98 -10.05 14.86 10.04
CA LEU A 98 -10.40 16.21 10.45
C LEU A 98 -9.71 17.29 9.62
N SER A 99 -8.47 17.05 9.16
CA SER A 99 -7.73 17.99 8.30
C SER A 99 -8.45 18.24 6.98
N ASN A 100 -9.27 17.28 6.53
CA ASN A 100 -9.99 17.28 5.26
C ASN A 100 -9.05 17.37 4.04
N GLN A 101 -7.72 17.40 4.21
CA GLN A 101 -6.73 17.59 3.14
C GLN A 101 -6.44 16.29 2.37
N ILE A 102 -6.64 15.14 3.00
CA ILE A 102 -6.54 13.82 2.37
C ILE A 102 -7.97 13.35 2.09
N VAL A 103 -8.28 13.05 0.84
CA VAL A 103 -9.66 12.73 0.42
C VAL A 103 -9.91 11.24 0.30
N ASN A 104 -8.88 10.48 -0.03
CA ASN A 104 -9.05 9.07 -0.32
C ASN A 104 -7.73 8.33 -0.08
N THR A 105 -7.81 7.33 0.78
CA THR A 105 -6.73 6.38 1.04
C THR A 105 -7.20 4.98 0.63
N ARG A 106 -6.28 4.17 0.11
CA ARG A 106 -6.57 2.80 -0.34
C ARG A 106 -5.33 1.93 -0.20
N ASN A 107 -5.53 0.62 -0.08
CA ASN A 107 -4.46 -0.35 -0.23
C ASN A 107 -4.84 -1.50 -1.18
N VAL A 108 -3.82 -2.23 -1.62
CA VAL A 108 -3.95 -3.55 -2.23
C VAL A 108 -2.94 -4.47 -1.56
N THR A 109 -3.46 -5.54 -0.93
CA THR A 109 -2.65 -6.51 -0.19
C THR A 109 -2.83 -7.89 -0.80
N GLN A 110 -1.74 -8.66 -0.83
CA GLN A 110 -1.79 -10.09 -1.04
C GLN A 110 -1.10 -10.79 0.12
N SER A 111 -1.82 -11.69 0.79
CA SER A 111 -1.26 -12.58 1.81
C SER A 111 -1.26 -14.03 1.36
N ALA A 112 -0.36 -14.83 1.93
CA ALA A 112 -0.34 -16.28 1.73
C ALA A 112 0.31 -16.99 2.92
N VAL A 113 -0.10 -18.23 3.17
CA VAL A 113 0.57 -19.13 4.11
C VAL A 113 1.54 -20.01 3.31
N GLY A 114 2.80 -20.08 3.77
CA GLY A 114 3.85 -20.90 3.20
C GLY A 114 3.42 -22.36 3.04
N ASP A 115 3.70 -22.94 1.87
CA ASP A 115 3.27 -24.29 1.54
C ASP A 115 3.80 -25.32 2.56
N LYS A 116 2.93 -26.23 2.99
CA LYS A 116 3.25 -27.24 4.03
C LYS A 116 4.39 -28.18 3.64
N GLN A 117 4.71 -28.32 2.35
CA GLN A 117 5.81 -29.15 1.85
C GLN A 117 7.07 -28.33 1.59
N GLY A 118 7.11 -27.06 1.99
CA GLY A 118 8.25 -26.16 1.79
C GLY A 118 8.44 -25.74 0.33
N ARG A 119 7.39 -25.79 -0.50
CA ARG A 119 7.43 -25.18 -1.83
C ARG A 119 7.50 -23.66 -1.68
N TRP A 120 8.18 -23.01 -2.62
CA TRP A 120 8.32 -21.57 -2.62
C TRP A 120 6.96 -20.90 -2.81
N THR A 121 6.57 -20.06 -1.85
CA THR A 121 5.36 -19.24 -1.91
C THR A 121 5.80 -17.79 -2.06
N THR A 122 5.25 -17.09 -3.06
CA THR A 122 5.51 -15.67 -3.31
C THR A 122 4.17 -14.92 -3.35
N VAL A 123 4.14 -13.75 -2.73
CA VAL A 123 3.05 -12.77 -2.82
C VAL A 123 3.59 -11.47 -3.39
N ILE A 124 2.77 -10.79 -4.19
CA ILE A 124 3.13 -9.53 -4.85
C ILE A 124 1.93 -8.59 -4.79
N ALA A 125 2.20 -7.33 -4.47
CA ALA A 125 1.26 -6.21 -4.62
C ALA A 125 1.93 -5.11 -5.44
N ALA A 126 1.18 -4.44 -6.31
CA ALA A 126 1.74 -3.42 -7.21
C ALA A 126 0.74 -2.31 -7.54
N ALA A 127 1.25 -1.08 -7.58
CA ALA A 127 0.62 0.06 -8.24
C ALA A 127 1.32 0.33 -9.56
N VAL A 128 0.62 0.03 -10.67
CA VAL A 128 1.14 0.22 -12.03
C VAL A 128 0.60 1.53 -12.60
N LEU A 129 1.49 2.46 -12.94
CA LEU A 129 1.12 3.73 -13.54
C LEU A 129 0.91 3.54 -15.04
N VAL A 130 -0.33 3.66 -15.49
CA VAL A 130 -0.70 3.53 -16.91
C VAL A 130 -1.17 4.88 -17.46
N GLY A 131 -0.57 5.29 -18.58
CA GLY A 131 -0.86 6.53 -19.30
C GLY A 131 -2.05 6.43 -20.24
#